data_AF-A0A550CPA7-F1
#
_entry.id   AF-A0A550CPA7-F1
#
_cell.length_a   1.000
_cell.length_b   1.000
_cell.length_c   1.000
_cell.angle_alpha   90.00
_cell.angle_beta   90.00
_cell.angle_gamma   90.00
#
_symmetry.space_group_name_H-M   'P 1'
#
loop_
_entity.id
_entity.type
_entity.pdbx_description
1 polymer ?
#
loop_
_entity_poly.entity_id
_entity_poly.type
_entity_poly.pdbx_seq_one_letter_code
_entity_poly.pdbx_strand_id
1 'polypeptide(L)'
;MSSLSPTSFGLAATDASVHDASCANFTPATVPLPPLRGWQTRRHRSHHVLGFELTEAIARRYCQEEFPIPEGASELKVEAHLTVMEDVVPDILGRKFAVPIIPAPLVKEPSALSGMTHVIALADNWAPQRRWRQPPSPEVVDQIADELQLEGVEREPRWYKCVNQD
;
A
#
# COMPACT_ATOMS: atom_id res chain seq x y z
N MET A 1 20.02 30.82 -50.92
CA MET A 1 20.01 30.34 -52.32
C MET A 1 20.84 29.08 -52.38
N SER A 2 20.31 28.08 -53.08
CA SER A 2 20.84 26.73 -53.18
C SER A 2 22.19 26.64 -53.91
N SER A 3 22.89 25.57 -53.56
CA SER A 3 24.13 24.94 -54.07
C SER A 3 24.40 24.99 -55.58
N LEU A 4 25.70 24.99 -55.95
CA LEU A 4 26.31 24.15 -57.00
C LEU A 4 27.80 23.86 -56.69
N SER A 5 28.17 22.58 -56.63
CA SER A 5 29.55 21.98 -56.64
C SER A 5 30.17 22.05 -58.06
N PRO A 6 31.35 21.47 -58.46
CA PRO A 6 32.09 20.29 -57.95
C PRO A 6 33.65 20.39 -58.04
N THR A 7 34.40 19.31 -57.74
CA THR A 7 35.50 18.73 -58.57
C THR A 7 36.39 17.72 -57.80
N SER A 8 36.42 16.47 -58.32
CA SER A 8 37.50 15.45 -58.43
C SER A 8 38.35 15.00 -57.23
N PHE A 9 38.95 13.80 -57.20
CA PHE A 9 38.78 12.47 -57.83
C PHE A 9 39.77 11.54 -57.08
N GLY A 10 39.40 10.28 -56.87
CA GLY A 10 40.34 9.15 -56.83
C GLY A 10 40.93 8.73 -55.48
N LEU A 11 40.45 7.60 -54.97
CA LEU A 11 41.29 6.41 -54.77
C LEU A 11 40.43 5.17 -54.53
N ALA A 12 40.89 4.07 -55.12
CA ALA A 12 40.23 2.79 -55.29
C ALA A 12 40.42 1.84 -54.10
N ALA A 13 39.76 0.69 -54.21
CA ALA A 13 39.78 -0.52 -53.37
C ALA A 13 38.80 -0.45 -52.18
N THR A 14 37.96 -1.45 -51.90
CA THR A 14 38.06 -2.88 -52.17
C THR A 14 36.66 -3.49 -52.14
N ASP A 15 36.45 -4.48 -53.00
CA ASP A 15 35.32 -5.41 -52.96
C ASP A 15 35.33 -6.21 -51.64
N ALA A 16 34.21 -6.21 -50.94
CA ALA A 16 33.88 -7.18 -49.90
C ALA A 16 32.35 -7.21 -49.68
N SER A 17 31.71 -8.01 -50.51
CA SER A 17 30.49 -8.76 -50.18
C SER A 17 30.55 -9.32 -48.76
N VAL A 18 29.53 -9.07 -47.95
CA VAL A 18 28.57 -10.05 -47.40
C VAL A 18 27.69 -9.30 -46.40
N HIS A 19 26.38 -9.33 -46.66
CA HIS A 19 25.35 -8.97 -45.69
C HIS A 19 25.45 -9.89 -44.46
N ASP A 20 25.66 -9.31 -43.28
CA ASP A 20 25.14 -9.90 -42.06
C ASP A 20 24.60 -8.81 -41.13
N ALA A 21 23.44 -8.28 -41.52
CA ALA A 21 22.54 -7.62 -40.60
C ALA A 21 21.85 -8.72 -39.76
N SER A 22 22.59 -9.35 -38.85
CA SER A 22 21.98 -10.15 -37.82
C SER A 22 21.53 -9.22 -36.71
N CYS A 23 20.25 -8.87 -36.78
CA CYS A 23 19.51 -8.18 -35.73
C CYS A 23 19.75 -8.91 -34.40
N ALA A 24 20.62 -8.34 -33.56
CA ALA A 24 20.63 -8.67 -32.14
C ALA A 24 19.26 -8.26 -31.60
N ASN A 25 18.35 -9.24 -31.52
CA ASN A 25 17.11 -9.15 -30.80
C ASN A 25 17.47 -8.84 -29.34
N PHE A 26 17.54 -7.55 -29.01
CA PHE A 26 17.36 -7.10 -27.65
C PHE A 26 15.92 -7.42 -27.29
N THR A 27 15.68 -8.66 -26.85
CA THR A 27 14.57 -8.93 -25.95
C THR A 27 14.88 -8.11 -24.70
N PRO A 28 14.14 -7.04 -24.39
CA PRO A 28 14.25 -6.45 -23.07
C PRO A 28 13.96 -7.59 -22.11
N ALA A 29 14.91 -7.87 -21.21
CA ALA A 29 14.68 -8.83 -20.14
C ALA A 29 13.43 -8.35 -19.40
N THR A 30 12.30 -9.02 -19.63
CA THR A 30 11.07 -8.78 -18.89
C THR A 30 11.37 -9.20 -17.47
N VAL A 31 11.77 -8.22 -16.65
CA VAL A 31 11.91 -8.40 -15.22
C VAL A 31 10.58 -8.98 -14.74
N PRO A 32 10.54 -10.20 -14.16
CA PRO A 32 9.31 -10.77 -13.68
C PRO A 32 8.69 -9.81 -12.66
N LEU A 33 7.45 -9.39 -12.90
CA LEU A 33 6.71 -8.64 -11.90
C LEU A 33 6.65 -9.48 -10.62
N PRO A 34 6.86 -8.89 -9.43
CA PRO A 34 6.74 -9.63 -8.19
C PRO A 34 5.35 -10.26 -8.11
N PRO A 35 5.23 -11.49 -7.59
CA PRO A 35 3.95 -12.17 -7.48
C PRO A 35 2.96 -11.32 -6.69
N LEU A 36 1.72 -11.24 -7.17
CA LEU A 36 0.66 -10.51 -6.51
C LEU A 36 0.41 -11.10 -5.11
N ARG A 37 0.35 -10.24 -4.09
CA ARG A 37 0.08 -10.64 -2.70
C ARG A 37 -1.37 -11.13 -2.58
N GLY A 38 -1.63 -12.02 -1.62
CA GLY A 38 -2.93 -12.67 -1.45
C GLY A 38 -4.09 -11.69 -1.27
N TRP A 39 -3.86 -10.53 -0.64
CA TRP A 39 -4.86 -9.50 -0.46
C TRP A 39 -5.18 -8.70 -1.74
N GLN A 40 -4.28 -8.65 -2.72
CA GLN A 40 -4.49 -7.90 -3.97
C GLN A 40 -5.46 -8.59 -4.93
N THR A 41 -5.50 -9.93 -4.89
CA THR A 41 -6.28 -10.74 -5.83
C THR A 41 -7.67 -11.08 -5.30
N ARG A 42 -7.89 -10.92 -4.00
CA ARG A 42 -9.13 -11.33 -3.34
C ARG A 42 -10.26 -10.33 -3.62
N ARG A 43 -11.33 -10.83 -4.23
CA ARG A 43 -12.56 -10.05 -4.47
C ARG A 43 -13.66 -10.50 -3.50
N HIS A 44 -14.33 -9.54 -2.88
CA HIS A 44 -15.39 -9.78 -1.91
C HIS A 44 -16.74 -9.29 -2.46
N ARG A 45 -17.79 -10.12 -2.30
CA ARG A 45 -19.16 -9.79 -2.76
C ARG A 45 -20.00 -9.04 -1.72
N SER A 46 -19.58 -9.04 -0.45
CA SER A 46 -20.19 -8.30 0.66
C SER A 46 -19.24 -7.24 1.21
N HIS A 47 -19.73 -6.34 2.06
CA HIS A 47 -18.94 -5.24 2.64
C HIS A 47 -17.72 -5.76 3.40
N HIS A 48 -16.53 -5.40 2.92
CA HIS A 48 -15.25 -5.71 3.54
C HIS A 48 -14.32 -4.52 3.43
N VAL A 49 -13.49 -4.37 4.45
CA VAL A 49 -12.34 -3.46 4.43
C VAL A 49 -11.04 -4.23 4.39
N LEU A 50 -10.07 -3.71 3.66
CA LEU A 50 -8.69 -4.16 3.71
C LEU A 50 -7.98 -3.32 4.75
N GLY A 51 -7.25 -3.94 5.68
CA GLY A 51 -6.46 -3.17 6.63
C GLY A 51 -5.56 -3.98 7.53
N PHE A 52 -4.97 -3.27 8.49
CA PHE A 52 -4.20 -3.83 9.59
C PHE A 52 -5.04 -3.79 10.87
N GLU A 53 -4.92 -4.83 11.70
CA GLU A 53 -5.53 -4.80 13.02
C GLU A 53 -4.92 -3.70 13.88
N LEU A 54 -5.77 -2.89 14.49
CA LEU A 54 -5.35 -1.87 15.45
C LEU A 54 -5.26 -2.51 16.83
N THR A 55 -4.05 -2.87 17.23
CA THR A 55 -3.81 -3.44 18.55
C THR A 55 -3.58 -2.33 19.59
N GLU A 56 -3.79 -2.67 20.86
CA GLU A 56 -3.47 -1.78 21.98
C GLU A 56 -2.00 -1.33 21.97
N ALA A 57 -1.08 -2.20 21.53
CA ALA A 57 0.33 -1.86 21.41
C ALA A 57 0.59 -0.76 20.37
N ILE A 58 -0.10 -0.80 19.23
CA ILE A 58 -0.06 0.26 18.22
C ILE A 58 -0.60 1.56 18.84
N ALA A 59 -1.79 1.50 19.44
CA ALA A 59 -2.43 2.67 20.06
C ALA A 59 -1.52 3.31 21.12
N ARG A 60 -0.94 2.52 22.03
CA ARG A 60 -0.03 3.00 23.08
C ARG A 60 1.20 3.72 22.55
N ARG A 61 1.80 3.27 21.44
CA ARG A 61 2.96 3.94 20.84
C ARG A 61 2.58 5.33 20.33
N TYR A 62 1.48 5.44 19.59
CA TYR A 62 0.99 6.74 19.14
C TYR A 62 0.57 7.66 20.29
N CYS A 63 0.03 7.11 21.40
CA CYS A 63 -0.17 7.89 22.61
C CYS A 63 1.15 8.49 23.10
N GLN A 64 2.21 7.70 23.21
CA GLN A 64 3.48 8.18 23.76
C GLN A 64 4.14 9.27 22.90
N GLU A 65 4.03 9.15 21.58
CA GLU A 65 4.69 10.05 20.63
C GLU A 65 3.91 11.35 20.40
N GLU A 66 2.59 11.27 20.23
CA GLU A 66 1.77 12.40 19.78
C GLU A 66 0.86 12.97 20.88
N PHE A 67 0.40 12.12 21.82
CA PHE A 67 -0.60 12.48 22.84
C PHE A 67 -0.32 11.84 24.20
N PRO A 68 0.78 12.21 24.88
CA PRO A 68 1.24 11.50 26.06
C PRO A 68 0.21 11.60 27.19
N ILE A 69 -0.12 10.44 27.76
CA ILE A 69 -1.00 10.36 28.92
C ILE A 69 -0.19 10.83 30.15
N PRO A 70 -0.73 11.75 30.99
CA PRO A 70 -0.04 12.19 32.20
C PRO A 70 0.32 11.03 33.13
N GLU A 71 1.50 11.10 33.75
CA GLU A 71 1.89 10.15 34.79
C GLU A 71 0.86 10.15 35.93
N GLY A 72 0.44 8.95 36.36
CA GLY A 72 -0.58 8.78 37.40
C GLY A 72 -2.03 8.91 36.92
N ALA A 73 -2.29 8.92 35.60
CA ALA A 73 -3.65 8.81 35.09
C ALA A 73 -4.32 7.51 35.57
N SER A 74 -5.61 7.59 35.89
CA SER A 74 -6.41 6.43 36.27
C SER A 74 -6.57 5.46 35.10
N GLU A 75 -6.74 4.16 35.38
CA GLU A 75 -6.97 3.14 34.35
C GLU A 75 -8.11 3.51 33.39
N LEU A 76 -9.23 4.02 33.92
CA LEU A 76 -10.37 4.50 33.12
C LEU A 76 -9.98 5.61 32.12
N LYS A 77 -9.05 6.50 32.49
CA LYS A 77 -8.57 7.55 31.58
C LYS A 77 -7.65 6.96 30.52
N VAL A 78 -6.84 5.97 30.87
CA VAL A 78 -5.99 5.25 29.92
C VAL A 78 -6.84 4.49 28.91
N GLU A 79 -7.87 3.78 29.35
CA GLU A 79 -8.80 3.06 28.48
C GLU A 79 -9.55 4.01 27.54
N ALA A 80 -10.16 5.07 28.08
CA ALA A 80 -10.85 6.06 27.25
C ALA A 80 -9.92 6.72 26.23
N HIS A 81 -8.66 6.94 26.59
CA HIS A 81 -7.65 7.51 25.69
C HIS A 81 -7.26 6.52 24.59
N LEU A 82 -7.13 5.23 24.90
CA LEU A 82 -6.87 4.19 23.90
C LEU A 82 -8.03 4.03 22.91
N THR A 83 -9.29 4.14 23.37
CA THR A 83 -10.46 4.18 22.47
C THR A 83 -10.39 5.36 21.52
N VAL A 84 -9.98 6.56 21.97
CA VAL A 84 -9.80 7.72 21.08
C VAL A 84 -8.72 7.46 20.01
N MET A 85 -7.69 6.67 20.33
CA MET A 85 -6.67 6.32 19.33
C MET A 85 -7.20 5.50 18.16
N GLU A 86 -8.36 4.86 18.31
CA GLU A 86 -9.03 4.12 17.23
C GLU A 86 -9.41 5.03 16.06
N ASP A 87 -9.71 6.30 16.33
CA ASP A 87 -9.97 7.30 15.30
C ASP A 87 -8.71 8.10 14.92
N VAL A 88 -7.84 8.37 15.90
CA VAL A 88 -6.68 9.25 15.71
C VAL A 88 -5.56 8.58 14.89
N VAL A 89 -5.26 7.30 15.15
CA VAL A 89 -4.18 6.59 14.40
C VAL A 89 -4.49 6.54 12.90
N PRO A 90 -5.70 6.14 12.46
CA PRO A 90 -6.09 6.23 11.05
C PRO A 90 -5.92 7.62 10.44
N ASP A 91 -6.32 8.67 11.15
CA ASP A 91 -6.23 10.05 10.65
C ASP A 91 -4.76 10.52 10.47
N ILE A 92 -3.88 10.22 11.43
CA ILE A 92 -2.45 10.54 11.33
C ILE A 92 -1.83 9.86 10.11
N LEU A 93 -2.07 8.55 9.97
CA LEU A 93 -1.55 7.76 8.86
C LEU A 93 -2.12 8.25 7.51
N GLY A 94 -3.40 8.64 7.46
CA GLY A 94 -4.04 9.15 6.25
C GLY A 94 -3.41 10.45 5.76
N ARG A 95 -3.04 11.33 6.70
CA ARG A 95 -2.28 12.55 6.41
C ARG A 95 -0.86 12.26 5.94
N LYS A 96 -0.18 11.26 6.52
CA LYS A 96 1.22 10.93 6.20
C LYS A 96 1.40 10.28 4.83
N PHE A 97 0.54 9.33 4.47
CA PHE A 97 0.71 8.50 3.27
C PHE A 97 -0.20 8.88 2.11
N ALA A 98 -1.00 9.95 2.25
CA ALA A 98 -1.98 10.41 1.26
C ALA A 98 -2.93 9.30 0.77
N VAL A 99 -3.10 8.25 1.57
CA VAL A 99 -4.07 7.18 1.32
C VAL A 99 -5.40 7.52 2.00
N PRO A 100 -6.52 7.08 1.42
CA PRO A 100 -7.81 7.24 2.05
C PRO A 100 -7.93 6.25 3.20
N ILE A 101 -7.35 6.60 4.34
CA ILE A 101 -7.52 5.80 5.54
C ILE A 101 -8.89 6.14 6.12
N ILE A 102 -9.74 5.13 6.18
CA ILE A 102 -11.11 5.23 6.64
C ILE A 102 -11.08 5.09 8.16
N PRO A 103 -11.89 5.86 8.93
CA PRO A 103 -12.00 5.70 10.38
C PRO A 103 -12.18 4.23 10.74
N ALA A 104 -11.47 3.74 11.75
CA ALA A 104 -11.29 2.30 11.97
C ALA A 104 -12.64 1.62 12.22
N PRO A 105 -13.22 0.91 11.24
CA PRO A 105 -14.51 0.29 11.47
C PRO A 105 -14.32 -0.89 12.41
N LEU A 106 -15.30 -1.11 13.27
CA LEU A 106 -15.43 -2.36 14.00
C LEU A 106 -15.73 -3.47 12.99
N VAL A 107 -14.86 -4.48 12.93
CA VAL A 107 -14.97 -5.55 11.93
C VAL A 107 -14.92 -6.92 12.59
N LYS A 108 -15.60 -7.88 11.97
CA LYS A 108 -15.56 -9.26 12.44
C LYS A 108 -14.33 -9.95 11.89
N GLU A 109 -13.45 -10.39 12.78
CA GLU A 109 -12.37 -11.28 12.41
C GLU A 109 -12.94 -12.68 12.09
N PRO A 110 -12.49 -13.35 11.01
CA PRO A 110 -12.83 -14.74 10.76
C PRO A 110 -12.33 -15.73 11.83
N SER A 111 -11.35 -15.34 12.66
CA SER A 111 -10.56 -16.24 13.51
C SER A 111 -10.53 -15.93 15.03
N ALA A 112 -10.95 -14.75 15.51
CA ALA A 112 -10.87 -14.44 16.94
C ALA A 112 -12.05 -14.99 17.77
N LEU A 113 -11.69 -15.50 18.96
CA LEU A 113 -12.59 -15.89 20.05
C LEU A 113 -13.48 -14.74 20.57
N SER A 114 -13.07 -13.47 20.36
CA SER A 114 -13.79 -12.25 20.78
C SER A 114 -14.63 -11.62 19.65
N GLY A 115 -14.62 -12.17 18.44
CA GLY A 115 -15.57 -11.88 17.36
C GLY A 115 -15.55 -10.48 16.72
N MET A 116 -14.94 -9.46 17.33
CA MET A 116 -14.84 -8.10 16.80
C MET A 116 -13.47 -7.48 17.10
N THR A 117 -12.91 -6.74 16.14
CA THR A 117 -11.64 -6.01 16.26
C THR A 117 -11.71 -4.69 15.50
N HIS A 118 -10.86 -3.73 15.85
CA HIS A 118 -10.70 -2.47 15.11
C HIS A 118 -9.60 -2.61 14.07
N VAL A 119 -9.81 -1.99 12.91
CA VAL A 119 -8.88 -2.11 11.78
C VAL A 119 -8.56 -0.74 11.20
N ILE A 120 -7.26 -0.47 10.99
CA ILE A 120 -6.79 0.66 10.19
C ILE A 120 -7.12 0.34 8.73
N ALA A 121 -8.25 0.84 8.25
CA ALA A 121 -8.78 0.51 6.94
C ALA A 121 -8.08 1.29 5.82
N LEU A 122 -7.43 0.56 4.91
CA LEU A 122 -6.69 1.07 3.75
C LEU A 122 -7.57 1.17 2.50
N ALA A 123 -8.60 0.33 2.42
CA ALA A 123 -9.61 0.37 1.37
C ALA A 123 -10.91 -0.26 1.85
N ASP A 124 -12.03 0.24 1.33
CA ASP A 124 -13.38 -0.30 1.56
C ASP A 124 -14.03 -0.60 0.22
N ASN A 125 -14.34 -1.87 -0.02
CA ASN A 125 -14.89 -2.32 -1.30
C ASN A 125 -16.27 -1.74 -1.64
N TRP A 126 -16.99 -1.18 -0.66
CA TRP A 126 -18.31 -0.56 -0.80
C TRP A 126 -18.30 0.95 -0.64
N ALA A 127 -17.15 1.57 -0.35
CA ALA A 127 -17.06 3.02 -0.18
C ALA A 127 -17.71 3.80 -1.34
N PRO A 128 -18.42 4.90 -1.12
CA PRO A 128 -19.04 5.67 -2.20
C PRO A 128 -18.04 6.17 -3.25
N GLN A 129 -16.83 6.54 -2.81
CA GLN A 129 -15.78 7.07 -3.67
C GLN A 129 -14.94 5.93 -4.28
N ARG A 130 -14.80 5.89 -5.61
CA ARG A 130 -14.04 4.83 -6.30
C ARG A 130 -12.59 4.69 -5.81
N ARG A 131 -11.93 5.81 -5.52
CA ARG A 131 -10.55 5.84 -5.00
C ARG A 131 -10.40 5.14 -3.65
N TRP A 132 -11.47 5.03 -2.86
CA TRP A 132 -11.47 4.36 -1.55
C TRP A 132 -11.75 2.85 -1.67
N ARG A 133 -12.25 2.40 -2.82
CA ARG A 133 -12.46 0.96 -3.12
C ARG A 133 -11.22 0.25 -3.59
N GLN A 134 -10.23 1.02 -4.05
CA GLN A 134 -9.00 0.47 -4.60
C GLN A 134 -7.97 0.35 -3.48
N PRO A 135 -7.42 -0.85 -3.25
CA PRO A 135 -6.28 -1.00 -2.38
C PRO A 135 -5.12 -0.09 -2.79
N PRO A 136 -4.34 0.44 -1.83
CA PRO A 136 -3.08 1.11 -2.11
C PRO A 136 -2.09 0.20 -2.85
N SER A 137 -1.03 0.79 -3.40
CA SER A 137 0.07 0.01 -3.97
C SER A 137 0.79 -0.81 -2.87
N PRO A 138 1.40 -1.96 -3.20
CA PRO A 138 2.16 -2.74 -2.23
C PRO A 138 3.25 -1.95 -1.52
N GLU A 139 3.91 -1.04 -2.23
CA GLU A 139 4.93 -0.16 -1.67
C GLU A 139 4.38 0.73 -0.55
N VAL A 140 3.21 1.33 -0.74
CA VAL A 140 2.57 2.15 0.30
C VAL A 140 2.10 1.27 1.47
N VAL A 141 1.60 0.07 1.19
CA VAL A 141 1.25 -0.91 2.24
C VAL A 141 2.48 -1.26 3.09
N ASP A 142 3.63 -1.48 2.46
CA ASP A 142 4.86 -1.81 3.17
C ASP A 142 5.37 -0.63 4.01
N GLN A 143 5.29 0.60 3.49
CA GLN A 143 5.64 1.81 4.25
C GLN A 143 4.74 2.02 5.47
N ILE A 144 3.43 1.77 5.33
CA ILE A 144 2.49 1.83 6.46
C ILE A 144 2.81 0.72 7.47
N ALA A 145 3.15 -0.48 7.01
CA ALA A 145 3.53 -1.58 7.89
C ALA A 145 4.84 -1.27 8.65
N ASP A 146 5.81 -0.62 8.01
CA ASP A 146 7.03 -0.13 8.66
C ASP A 146 6.74 0.94 9.71
N GLU A 147 5.87 1.90 9.38
CA GLU A 147 5.41 2.93 10.32
C GLU A 147 4.74 2.33 11.55
N LEU A 148 3.88 1.34 11.32
CA LEU A 148 3.22 0.58 12.37
C LEU A 148 4.14 -0.44 13.05
N GLN A 149 5.38 -0.58 12.59
CA GLN A 149 6.38 -1.54 13.06
C GLN A 149 5.82 -2.97 13.12
N LEU A 150 5.12 -3.39 12.06
CA LEU A 150 4.53 -4.72 11.92
C LEU A 150 5.54 -5.68 11.31
N GLU A 151 5.61 -6.89 11.88
CA GLU A 151 6.54 -7.94 11.46
C GLU A 151 5.82 -9.24 11.10
N GLY A 152 6.50 -10.09 10.33
CA GLY A 152 6.00 -11.42 9.97
C GLY A 152 4.63 -11.40 9.30
N VAL A 153 3.67 -12.13 9.88
CA VAL A 153 2.31 -12.29 9.32
C VAL A 153 1.41 -11.08 9.54
N GLU A 154 1.77 -10.16 10.43
CA GLU A 154 1.00 -8.95 10.73
C GLU A 154 1.32 -7.83 9.73
N ARG A 155 2.48 -7.91 9.07
CA ARG A 155 2.89 -7.01 7.98
C ARG A 155 2.01 -7.13 6.73
N GLU A 156 1.24 -8.21 6.62
CA GLU A 156 0.31 -8.45 5.51
C GLU A 156 -1.11 -8.00 5.91
N PRO A 157 -1.69 -6.98 5.24
CA PRO A 157 -3.05 -6.57 5.54
C PRO A 157 -4.05 -7.66 5.13
N ARG A 158 -5.20 -7.67 5.80
CA ARG A 158 -6.24 -8.68 5.61
C ARG A 158 -7.55 -8.02 5.25
N TRP A 159 -8.40 -8.77 4.53
CA TRP A 159 -9.77 -8.35 4.28
C TRP A 159 -10.65 -8.80 5.44
N TYR A 160 -11.25 -7.83 6.12
CA TYR A 160 -12.15 -8.03 7.24
C TYR A 160 -13.58 -7.75 6.80
N LYS A 161 -14.53 -8.56 7.30
CA LYS A 161 -15.94 -8.35 7.02
C LYS A 161 -16.49 -7.29 7.96
N CYS A 162 -17.08 -6.23 7.42
CA CYS A 162 -17.77 -5.24 8.22
C CYS A 162 -19.01 -5.86 8.87
N VAL A 163 -19.25 -5.52 10.14
CA VAL A 163 -20.56 -5.73 10.75
C VAL A 163 -21.45 -4.57 10.35
N ASN A 164 -22.68 -4.85 9.91
CA ASN A 164 -23.68 -3.80 9.75
C ASN A 164 -23.89 -3.20 11.15
N GLN A 165 -23.51 -1.95 11.33
CA GLN A 165 -24.02 -1.15 12.43
C GLN A 165 -25.41 -0.69 11.99
N ASP A 166 -26.42 -1.48 12.35
CA ASP A 166 -27.83 -1.10 12.21
C ASP A 166 -28.19 0.02 13.22
#